data_AF-A0A920MX49-F1
#
_entry.id   AF-A0A920MX49-F1
#
_cell.length_a   1.000
_cell.length_b   1.000
_cell.length_c   1.000
_cell.angle_alpha   90.00
_cell.angle_beta   90.00
_cell.angle_gamma   90.00
#
_symmetry.space_group_name_H-M   'P 1'
#
loop_
_entity.id
_entity.type
_entity.pdbx_description
1 polymer ?
#
loop_
_entity_poly.entity_id
_entity_poly.type
_entity_poly.pdbx_seq_one_letter_code
_entity_poly.pdbx_strand_id
1 'polypeptide(L)' 'MNRILWKPNKKQIENSQMEAFRLQVNSRFDINLANYNELYEWSINHFFRFLESNLGLYGNRTLK' A
#
# COMPACT_ATOMS: atom_id res chain seq x y z
N MET A 1 -11.70 5.64 27.55
CA MET A 1 -12.06 4.76 26.43
C MET A 1 -12.09 5.58 25.15
N ASN A 2 -11.26 5.27 24.16
CA ASN A 2 -11.31 5.93 22.85
C ASN A 2 -12.35 5.23 21.97
N ARG A 3 -13.48 5.89 21.74
CA ARG A 3 -14.50 5.41 20.81
C ARG A 3 -14.03 5.68 19.39
N ILE A 4 -13.89 4.62 18.59
CA ILE A 4 -13.64 4.76 17.15
C ILE A 4 -14.85 5.46 16.53
N LEU A 5 -14.62 6.65 15.99
CA LEU A 5 -15.69 7.47 15.39
C LEU A 5 -16.08 6.97 14.00
N TRP A 6 -15.13 6.38 13.27
CA TRP A 6 -15.34 5.87 11.92
C TRP A 6 -14.30 4.82 11.57
N LYS A 7 -14.69 3.84 10.75
CA LYS A 7 -13.81 2.86 10.13
C LYS A 7 -14.36 2.51 8.73
N PRO A 8 -13.50 2.37 7.71
CA PRO A 8 -13.98 1.94 6.40
C PRO A 8 -14.48 0.49 6.45
N ASN A 9 -15.47 0.19 5.63
CA ASN A 9 -15.89 -1.19 5.40
C ASN A 9 -14.91 -1.92 4.48
N LYS A 10 -15.06 -3.25 4.39
CA LYS A 10 -14.19 -4.12 3.58
C LYS A 10 -14.09 -3.67 2.12
N LYS A 11 -15.22 -3.35 1.49
CA LYS A 11 -15.25 -2.89 0.09
C LYS A 11 -14.53 -1.55 -0.10
N GLN A 12 -14.59 -0.65 0.88
CA GLN A 12 -13.85 0.61 0.84
C GLN A 12 -12.35 0.39 0.97
N ILE A 13 -11.92 -0.56 1.80
CA ILE A 13 -10.51 -0.94 1.93
C ILE A 13 -10.01 -1.56 0.62
N GLU A 14 -10.73 -2.55 0.09
CA GLU A 14 -10.37 -3.28 -1.14
C GLU A 14 -10.27 -2.37 -2.38
N ASN A 15 -11.13 -1.34 -2.46
CA ASN A 15 -11.10 -0.38 -3.57
C ASN A 15 -10.17 0.83 -3.31
N SER A 16 -9.45 0.86 -2.19
CA SER A 16 -8.55 1.95 -1.87
C SER A 16 -7.30 1.90 -2.75
N GLN A 17 -6.75 3.06 -3.09
CA GLN A 17 -5.46 3.14 -3.79
C GLN A 17 -4.31 2.52 -2.96
N MET A 18 -4.42 2.58 -1.63
CA MET A 18 -3.43 1.97 -0.74
C MET A 18 -3.44 0.43 -0.82
N GLU A 19 -4.60 -0.19 -1.01
CA GLU A 19 -4.68 -1.63 -1.22
C GLU A 19 -4.08 -2.03 -2.56
N ALA A 20 -4.41 -1.31 -3.63
CA ALA A 20 -3.81 -1.56 -4.95
C ALA A 20 -2.27 -1.42 -4.90
N PHE A 21 -1.76 -0.42 -4.18
CA PHE A 21 -0.33 -0.25 -3.98
C PHE A 21 0.28 -1.39 -3.14
N ARG A 22 -0.36 -1.83 -2.05
CA ARG A 22 0.10 -2.97 -1.24
C ARG A 22 0.27 -4.22 -2.10
N LEU A 23 -0.71 -4.52 -2.96
CA LEU A 23 -0.65 -5.67 -3.86
C LEU A 23 0.48 -5.53 -4.89
N GLN A 24 0.74 -4.32 -5.40
CA GLN A 24 1.87 -4.07 -6.29
C GLN A 24 3.21 -4.27 -5.58
N VAL A 25 3.36 -3.77 -4.34
CA VAL A 25 4.56 -3.96 -3.51
C VAL A 25 4.81 -5.44 -3.27
N ASN A 26 3.76 -6.20 -2.92
CA ASN A 26 3.82 -7.65 -2.77
C ASN A 26 4.36 -8.33 -4.04
N SER A 27 3.76 -8.01 -5.20
CA SER A 27 4.17 -8.60 -6.48
C SER A 27 5.58 -8.19 -6.90
N ARG A 28 5.99 -6.94 -6.71
CA ARG A 28 7.28 -6.42 -7.17
C ARG A 28 8.45 -7.01 -6.38
N PHE A 29 8.24 -7.24 -5.10
CA PHE A 29 9.30 -7.62 -4.17
C PHE A 29 9.20 -9.07 -3.69
N ASP A 30 8.24 -9.84 -4.21
CA ASP A 30 7.93 -11.21 -3.82
C ASP A 30 7.75 -11.37 -2.31
N ILE A 31 6.91 -10.50 -1.74
CA ILE A 31 6.54 -10.50 -0.32
C ILE A 31 5.03 -10.57 -0.14
N ASN A 32 4.57 -10.83 1.08
CA ASN A 32 3.15 -10.91 1.39
C ASN A 32 2.76 -10.07 2.61
N LEU A 33 2.66 -8.76 2.43
CA LEU A 33 2.09 -7.85 3.41
C LEU A 33 0.58 -8.06 3.43
N ALA A 34 -0.03 -8.44 4.55
CA ALA A 34 -1.45 -8.82 4.57
C ALA A 34 -2.42 -7.63 4.70
N ASN A 35 -1.94 -6.47 5.18
CA ASN A 35 -2.78 -5.30 5.46
C ASN A 35 -1.96 -4.00 5.44
N TYR A 36 -2.64 -2.87 5.65
CA TYR A 36 -2.02 -1.55 5.67
C TYR A 36 -0.94 -1.39 6.75
N ASN A 37 -1.12 -1.97 7.95
CA ASN A 37 -0.17 -1.80 9.04
C ASN A 37 1.17 -2.47 8.68
N GLU A 38 1.12 -3.65 8.07
CA GLU A 38 2.33 -4.31 7.58
C GLU A 38 3.01 -3.54 6.45
N LEU A 39 2.24 -2.93 5.54
CA LEU A 39 2.80 -2.02 4.54
C LEU A 39 3.48 -0.81 5.17
N TYR A 40 2.90 -0.23 6.22
CA TYR A 40 3.48 0.89 6.95
C TYR A 40 4.80 0.50 7.63
N GLU A 41 4.81 -0.59 8.39
CA GLU A 41 6.04 -1.10 9.02
C GLU A 41 7.11 -1.42 7.98
N TRP A 42 6.72 -2.05 6.86
CA TRP A 42 7.63 -2.33 5.76
C TRP A 42 8.22 -1.05 5.17
N SER A 43 7.40 0.01 5.00
CA SER A 43 7.85 1.29 4.42
C SER A 43 8.95 1.97 5.24
N ILE A 44 8.89 1.86 6.57
CA ILE A 44 9.89 2.40 7.49
C ILE A 44 11.18 1.59 7.39
N ASN A 45 11.06 0.27 7.45
CA ASN A 45 12.22 -0.63 7.44
C ASN A 45 12.91 -0.74 6.07
N HIS A 46 12.20 -0.40 4.99
CA HIS A 46 12.69 -0.54 3.60
C HIS A 46 12.51 0.77 2.80
N PHE A 47 12.87 1.90 3.41
CA PHE A 47 12.63 3.24 2.87
C PHE A 47 13.02 3.43 1.39
N PHE A 48 14.20 2.97 0.97
CA PHE A 48 14.64 3.10 -0.43
C PHE A 48 13.77 2.27 -1.40
N ARG A 49 13.42 1.03 -1.04
CA ARG A 49 12.53 0.18 -1.85
C ARG A 49 11.12 0.76 -1.91
N PHE A 50 10.67 1.35 -0.80
CA PHE A 50 9.40 2.06 -0.73
C PHE A 50 9.38 3.25 -1.71
N LEU A 51 10.41 4.12 -1.68
CA LEU A 51 10.51 5.24 -2.62
C LEU A 51 10.56 4.77 -4.08
N GLU A 52 11.32 3.72 -4.39
CA GLU A 52 11.39 3.13 -5.73
C GLU A 52 10.03 2.59 -6.21
N SER A 53 9.29 1.93 -5.33
CA SER A 53 7.93 1.44 -5.63
C SER A 53 6.94 2.58 -5.87
N ASN A 54 7.05 3.65 -5.07
CA ASN A 54 6.20 4.83 -5.17
C ASN A 54 6.47 5.62 -6.47
N LEU A 55 7.74 5.80 -6.84
CA LEU A 55 8.11 6.43 -8.10
C LEU A 55 7.67 5.60 -9.32
N GLY A 56 7.77 4.27 -9.23
CA GLY A 56 7.26 3.35 -10.25
C GLY A 56 5.74 3.43 -10.48
N LEU A 57 4.95 3.82 -9.46
CA LEU A 57 3.50 4.05 -9.59
C LEU A 57 3.15 5.25 -10.47
N TYR A 58 3.99 6.29 -10.48
CA TYR A 58 3.75 7.51 -11.25
C TYR A 58 4.36 7.44 -12.66
N GLY A 59 5.47 6.69 -12.84
CA GLY A 59 6.11 6.49 -14.15
C GLY A 59 5.28 5.67 -15.15
N ASN A 60 4.36 4.82 -14.69
CA ASN A 60 3.54 3.95 -15.54
C ASN A 60 2.16 4.54 -15.94
N ARG A 61 1.84 5.79 -15.59
CA ARG A 61 0.55 6.43 -15.98
C ARG A 61 0.59 7.22 -17.29
N THR A 62 1.77 7.40 -17.89
CA THR A 62 1.96 8.12 -19.16
C THR A 62 2.28 7.17 -20.31
N LEU A 63 1.44 6.18 -20.59
CA LEU A 63 1.32 5.54 -21.90
C LEU A 63 -0.13 5.04 -22.07
N LYS A 64 -1.00 5.97 -22.45
CA LYS A 64 -2.25 5.69 -23.17
C LYS A 64 -2.28 6.58 -24.40
#